data_AF-X0UF06-F1
#
_entry.id   AF-X0UF06-F1
#
_cell.length_a   1.000
_cell.length_b   1.000
_cell.length_c   1.000
_cell.angle_alpha   90.00
_cell.angle_beta   90.00
_cell.angle_gamma   90.00
#
_symmetry.space_group_name_H-M   'P 1'
#
loop_
_entity.id
_entity.type
_entity.pdbx_description
1 polymer ?
#
loop_
_entity_poly.entity_id
_entity_poly.type
_entity_poly.pdbx_seq_one_letter_code
_entity_poly.pdbx_strand_id
1 'polypeptide(L)' 'MQFTFFGSSDTGQHRKNNEDSYLCNPKEKLFLLADGMGGQASGEIASKM' A
#
# COMPACT_ATOMS: atom_id res chain seq x y z
N MET A 1 11.42 3.19 22.45
CA MET A 1 10.47 3.88 21.54
C MET A 1 9.32 2.96 21.26
N GLN A 2 8.10 3.41 21.53
CA GLN A 2 6.85 2.71 21.22
C GLN A 2 6.14 3.52 20.14
N PHE A 3 5.86 2.90 19.00
CA PHE A 3 5.21 3.55 17.87
C PHE A 3 3.73 3.14 17.83
N THR A 4 2.84 4.14 17.79
CA THR A 4 1.45 3.95 17.40
C THR A 4 1.33 4.27 15.92
N PHE A 5 0.74 3.37 15.14
CA PHE A 5 0.65 3.49 13.69
C PHE A 5 -0.72 3.03 13.21
N PHE A 6 -1.14 3.57 12.07
CA PHE A 6 -2.38 3.24 11.40
C PHE A 6 -2.15 3.40 9.89
N GLY A 7 -2.71 2.50 9.10
CA GLY A 7 -2.68 2.57 7.64
C GLY A 7 -4.08 2.38 7.11
N SER A 8 -4.43 3.17 6.11
CA SER A 8 -5.68 3.08 5.37
C SER A 8 -5.41 3.57 3.95
N SER A 9 -6.01 2.91 2.98
CA SER A 9 -5.96 3.32 1.58
C SER A 9 -7.37 3.24 0.99
N ASP A 10 -7.64 4.10 0.01
CA ASP A 10 -8.93 4.26 -0.65
C ASP A 10 -8.72 4.35 -2.16
N THR A 11 -9.55 3.68 -2.94
CA THR A 11 -9.46 3.65 -4.40
C THR A 11 -9.72 5.03 -5.04
N GLY A 12 -10.36 5.94 -4.31
CA GLY A 12 -10.87 7.19 -4.82
C GLY A 12 -12.08 7.01 -5.72
N GLN A 13 -12.46 8.09 -6.40
CA GLN A 13 -13.70 8.14 -7.19
C GLN A 13 -13.51 7.83 -8.68
N HIS A 14 -12.26 7.75 -9.16
CA HIS A 14 -11.94 7.71 -10.59
C HIS A 14 -11.38 6.37 -11.05
N ARG A 15 -10.58 5.67 -10.21
CA ARG A 15 -10.00 4.37 -10.54
C ARG A 15 -10.98 3.25 -10.15
N LYS A 16 -10.95 2.13 -10.88
CA LYS A 16 -11.72 0.93 -10.53
C LYS A 16 -10.99 0.05 -9.50
N ASN A 17 -9.67 0.01 -9.59
CA ASN A 17 -8.82 -0.80 -8.73
C ASN A 17 -7.89 0.13 -7.95
N ASN A 18 -7.67 -0.20 -6.69
CA ASN A 18 -6.65 0.44 -5.87
C ASN A 18 -5.36 -0.35 -6.01
N GLU A 19 -4.32 0.30 -6.54
CA GLU A 19 -3.00 -0.31 -6.73
C GLU A 19 -2.03 0.09 -5.61
N ASP A 20 -2.50 0.82 -4.60
CA ASP A 20 -1.73 1.12 -3.40
C ASP A 20 -1.68 -0.08 -2.45
N SER A 21 -0.53 -0.28 -1.83
CA SER A 21 -0.31 -1.26 -0.76
C SER A 21 0.53 -0.66 0.35
N TYR A 22 0.23 -1.04 1.60
CA TYR A 22 1.00 -0.62 2.77
C TYR A 22 1.25 -1.80 3.71
N LEU A 23 2.37 -1.75 4.44
CA LEU A 23 2.70 -2.69 5.50
C LEU A 23 3.06 -1.94 6.78
N CYS A 24 2.48 -2.37 7.89
CA CYS A 24 2.89 -1.94 9.22
C CYS A 24 3.41 -3.16 10.00
N ASN A 25 4.73 -3.26 10.16
CA ASN A 25 5.38 -4.34 10.89
C ASN A 25 6.07 -3.80 12.15
N PRO A 26 5.37 -3.75 13.30
CA PRO A 26 5.96 -3.27 14.55
C PRO A 26 7.09 -4.15 15.09
N LYS A 27 7.15 -5.44 14.73
CA LYS A 27 8.21 -6.35 15.20
C LYS A 27 9.57 -5.93 14.63
N GLU A 28 9.59 -5.66 13.33
CA GLU A 28 10.78 -5.21 12.60
C GLU A 28 10.95 -3.68 12.61
N LYS A 29 10.02 -2.94 13.24
CA LYS A 29 9.94 -1.47 13.19
C LYS A 29 9.95 -0.93 11.76
N LEU A 30 9.27 -1.65 10.86
CA LEU A 30 9.26 -1.41 9.42
C LEU A 30 7.86 -0.92 9.00
N PHE A 31 7.84 0.18 8.26
CA PHE A 31 6.65 0.73 7.65
C PHE A 31 6.92 0.96 6.17
N LEU A 32 6.05 0.46 5.30
CA LEU A 32 6.21 0.53 3.85
C LEU A 32 4.92 1.03 3.20
N LEU A 33 5.08 1.77 2.11
CA LEU A 33 4.02 2.20 1.21
C LEU A 33 4.52 2.00 -0.22
N ALA A 34 3.69 1.40 -1.06
CA ALA A 34 3.96 1.16 -2.47
C ALA A 34 2.74 1.58 -3.30
N ASP A 35 2.95 2.46 -4.28
CA ASP A 35 1.95 2.85 -5.29
C ASP A 35 2.23 2.05 -6.56
N GLY A 36 1.31 1.15 -6.91
CA GLY A 36 1.37 0.41 -8.15
C GLY A 36 1.05 1.32 -9.34
N MET A 37 2.04 1.59 -10.18
CA MET A 37 1.83 2.38 -11.41
C MET A 37 1.00 1.58 -12.43
N GLY A 38 -0.25 2.00 -12.63
CA GLY A 38 -1.26 1.30 -13.43
C GLY A 38 -1.06 1.22 -14.95
N GLY A 39 -1.75 0.24 -15.55
CA GLY A 39 -1.80 -0.02 -16.99
C GLY A 39 -2.08 -1.50 -17.31
N GLN A 40 -1.69 -1.96 -18.50
CA GLN A 40 -1.76 -3.39 -18.91
C GLN A 40 -0.80 -4.31 -18.08
N ALA A 41 -0.16 -3.77 -17.04
CA ALA A 41 1.05 -4.32 -16.41
C ALA A 41 0.88 -4.74 -14.93
N SER A 42 -0.34 -4.86 -14.42
CA SER A 42 -0.62 -5.43 -13.09
C SER A 42 0.07 -4.69 -11.93
N GLY A 43 -0.14 -3.37 -11.81
CA GLY A 43 0.41 -2.55 -10.73
C GLY A 43 0.03 -3.07 -9.34
N GLU A 44 -1.18 -3.60 -9.21
CA GLU A 44 -1.69 -4.33 -8.03
C GLU A 44 -0.86 -5.58 -7.64
N ILE A 45 -0.17 -6.22 -8.58
CA ILE A 45 0.75 -7.34 -8.28
C ILE A 45 2.11 -6.80 -7.84
N ALA A 46 2.58 -5.73 -8.47
CA ALA A 46 3.88 -5.13 -8.17
C ALA A 46 3.93 -4.46 -6.78
N SER A 47 2.81 -3.86 -6.34
CA SER A 47 2.74 -3.22 -5.02
C SER A 47 2.47 -4.21 -3.87
N LYS A 48 2.06 -5.46 -4.18
CA LYS A 48 1.69 -6.45 -3.18
C LYS A 48 2.88 -6.90 -2.33
N MET A 49 2.71 -6.87 -1.01
CA MET A 49 3.69 -7.31 0.00
C MET A 49 3.33 -8.65 0.61
#